data_AF-A0A4Q2Z8E2-F1
#
_entry.id   AF-A0A4Q2Z8E2-F1
#
_cell.length_a   1.000
_cell.length_b   1.000
_cell.length_c   1.000
_cell.angle_alpha   90.00
_cell.angle_beta   90.00
_cell.angle_gamma   90.00
#
_symmetry.space_group_name_H-M   'P 1'
#
loop_
_entity.id
_entity.type
_entity.pdbx_description
1 polymer ?
#
loop_
_entity_poly.entity_id
_entity_poly.type
_entity_poly.pdbx_seq_one_letter_code
_entity_poly.pdbx_strand_id
1 'polypeptide(L)'
;MAPELSGLFFRKLRTLYCSELQLISFLPELASRAGDRGLRATLNQEQELSRHRRDTLEVMAATHRISSAGDDCESMRRLINEGRTVLRAAAWHFPGDDDLHSISGALHRVQILNYGVARSLANRMRLSEDVAKLDSLVDQLLDRYPETCDAPVPAGLLARY
;
A
#
# COMPACT_ATOMS: atom_id res chain seq x y z
N MET A 1 -24.01 14.40 11.01
CA MET A 1 -22.59 14.23 10.60
C MET A 1 -22.27 15.31 9.58
N ALA A 2 -21.09 15.95 9.65
CA ALA A 2 -20.70 16.95 8.65
C ALA A 2 -20.57 16.26 7.28
N PRO A 3 -21.33 16.68 6.24
CA PRO A 3 -21.34 16.03 4.92
C PRO A 3 -19.95 15.89 4.29
N GLU A 4 -19.08 16.85 4.59
CA GLU A 4 -17.71 16.93 4.09
C GLU A 4 -16.80 15.82 4.65
N LEU A 5 -16.98 15.46 5.93
CA LEU A 5 -16.18 14.41 6.58
C LEU A 5 -16.54 13.02 6.05
N SER A 6 -17.84 12.73 5.90
CA SER A 6 -18.28 11.47 5.30
C SER A 6 -17.81 11.35 3.85
N GLY A 7 -17.94 12.43 3.07
CA GLY A 7 -17.45 12.43 1.68
C GLY A 7 -15.94 12.20 1.59
N LEU A 8 -15.16 12.78 2.51
CA LEU A 8 -13.71 12.57 2.56
C LEU A 8 -13.35 11.12 2.93
N PHE A 9 -14.03 10.53 3.91
CA PHE A 9 -13.84 9.14 4.30
C PHE A 9 -14.19 8.18 3.15
N PHE A 10 -15.33 8.39 2.47
CA PHE A 10 -15.76 7.54 1.36
C PHE A 10 -14.80 7.61 0.16
N ARG A 11 -14.34 8.81 -0.21
CA ARG A 11 -13.27 8.96 -1.21
C ARG A 11 -12.00 8.23 -0.79
N LYS A 12 -11.67 8.26 0.50
CA LYS A 12 -10.48 7.57 1.02
C LYS A 12 -10.60 6.05 0.91
N LEU A 13 -11.75 5.47 1.23
CA LEU A 13 -12.00 4.03 1.05
C LEU A 13 -11.86 3.62 -0.42
N ARG A 14 -12.44 4.38 -1.36
CA ARG A 14 -12.31 4.13 -2.80
C ARG A 14 -10.86 4.24 -3.28
N THR A 15 -10.13 5.25 -2.79
CA THR A 15 -8.69 5.43 -3.08
C THR A 15 -7.87 4.23 -2.60
N LEU A 16 -8.11 3.76 -1.37
CA LEU A 16 -7.43 2.57 -0.83
C LEU A 16 -7.76 1.33 -1.64
N TYR A 17 -9.04 1.12 -1.97
CA TYR A 17 -9.48 -0.03 -2.77
C TYR A 17 -8.80 -0.05 -4.14
N CYS A 18 -8.75 1.10 -4.83
CA CYS A 18 -8.02 1.24 -6.08
C CYS A 18 -6.52 0.97 -5.91
N SER A 19 -5.92 1.44 -4.81
CA SER A 19 -4.51 1.21 -4.52
C SER A 19 -4.19 -0.28 -4.37
N GLU A 20 -5.01 -1.02 -3.62
CA GLU A 20 -4.86 -2.48 -3.46
C GLU A 20 -5.02 -3.21 -4.80
N LEU A 21 -5.98 -2.84 -5.65
CA LEU A 21 -6.10 -3.41 -7.00
C LEU A 21 -4.83 -3.22 -7.85
N GLN A 22 -4.22 -2.04 -7.76
CA GLN A 22 -2.98 -1.75 -8.47
C GLN A 22 -1.81 -2.57 -7.91
N LEU A 23 -1.72 -2.73 -6.58
CA LEU A 23 -0.71 -3.58 -5.94
C LEU A 23 -0.85 -5.06 -6.29
N ILE A 24 -2.08 -5.61 -6.25
CA ILE A 24 -2.38 -6.99 -6.66
C ILE A 24 -1.85 -7.28 -8.07
N SER A 25 -1.88 -6.28 -8.94
CA SER A 25 -1.41 -6.38 -10.32
C SER A 25 0.11 -6.24 -10.46
N PHE A 26 0.75 -5.43 -9.60
CA PHE A 26 2.18 -5.09 -9.72
C PHE A 26 3.10 -6.00 -8.90
N LEU A 27 2.67 -6.51 -7.75
CA LEU A 27 3.49 -7.37 -6.89
C LEU A 27 4.01 -8.63 -7.59
N PRO A 28 3.25 -9.32 -8.46
CA PRO A 28 3.79 -10.43 -9.26
C PRO A 28 4.90 -10.01 -10.22
N GLU A 29 4.81 -8.79 -10.77
CA GLU A 29 5.83 -8.22 -11.66
C GLU A 29 7.14 -8.07 -10.89
N LEU A 30 7.09 -7.54 -9.66
CA LEU A 30 8.26 -7.45 -8.77
C LEU A 30 8.79 -8.84 -8.37
N ALA A 31 7.91 -9.75 -7.95
CA ALA A 31 8.30 -11.10 -7.52
C ALA A 31 9.03 -11.87 -8.62
N SER A 32 8.63 -11.69 -9.88
CA SER A 32 9.27 -12.33 -11.04
C SER A 32 10.73 -11.88 -11.27
N ARG A 33 11.11 -10.72 -10.73
CA ARG A 33 12.45 -10.13 -10.87
C ARG A 33 13.37 -10.43 -9.69
N ALA A 34 12.83 -10.89 -8.56
CA ALA A 34 13.61 -11.23 -7.37
C ALA A 34 14.58 -12.38 -7.66
N GLY A 35 15.85 -12.21 -7.30
CA GLY A 35 16.87 -13.25 -7.31
C GLY A 35 16.76 -14.14 -6.08
N ASP A 36 16.55 -13.53 -4.91
CA ASP A 36 16.34 -14.21 -3.65
C ASP A 36 14.97 -14.92 -3.57
N ARG A 37 14.99 -16.17 -3.09
CA ARG A 37 13.78 -16.97 -2.93
C ARG A 37 12.90 -16.45 -1.78
N GLY A 38 13.51 -15.93 -0.73
CA GLY A 38 12.80 -15.34 0.41
C GLY A 38 12.03 -14.10 -0.01
N LEU A 39 12.69 -13.15 -0.68
CA LEU A 39 12.06 -11.94 -1.22
C LEU A 39 10.92 -12.27 -2.17
N ARG A 40 11.13 -13.22 -3.10
CA ARG A 40 10.06 -13.67 -4.00
C ARG A 40 8.84 -14.18 -3.24
N ALA A 41 9.06 -15.02 -2.23
CA ALA A 41 7.98 -15.56 -1.40
C ALA A 41 7.26 -14.44 -0.64
N THR A 42 7.99 -13.48 -0.07
CA THR A 42 7.45 -12.31 0.60
C THR A 42 6.55 -11.49 -0.33
N LEU A 43 7.01 -11.18 -1.54
CA LEU A 43 6.24 -10.40 -2.52
C LEU A 43 4.96 -11.11 -2.98
N ASN A 44 5.01 -12.44 -3.16
CA ASN A 44 3.81 -13.22 -3.45
C ASN A 44 2.83 -13.22 -2.27
N GLN A 45 3.33 -13.32 -1.04
CA GLN A 45 2.49 -13.21 0.15
C GLN A 45 1.85 -11.82 0.27
N GLU A 46 2.57 -10.75 -0.06
CA GLU A 46 1.99 -9.39 -0.10
C GLU A 46 0.83 -9.29 -1.07
N GLN A 47 0.90 -9.97 -2.20
CA GLN A 47 -0.19 -9.96 -3.17
C GLN A 47 -1.47 -10.51 -2.55
N GLU A 48 -1.38 -11.61 -1.80
CA GLU A 48 -2.52 -12.23 -1.14
C GLU A 48 -3.04 -11.38 0.03
N LEU A 49 -2.15 -10.77 0.81
CA LEU A 49 -2.54 -9.79 1.83
C LEU A 49 -3.25 -8.57 1.22
N SER A 50 -2.81 -8.13 0.03
CA SER A 50 -3.43 -7.05 -0.72
C SER A 50 -4.85 -7.42 -1.21
N ARG A 51 -5.08 -8.69 -1.60
CA ARG A 51 -6.43 -9.19 -1.88
C ARG A 51 -7.33 -9.17 -0.64
N HIS A 52 -6.82 -9.62 0.50
CA HIS A 52 -7.56 -9.58 1.76
C HIS A 52 -7.95 -8.15 2.17
N ARG A 53 -7.00 -7.20 2.04
CA ARG A 53 -7.24 -5.77 2.27
C ARG A 53 -8.29 -5.20 1.33
N ARG A 54 -8.21 -5.51 0.03
CA ARG A 54 -9.22 -5.13 -0.97
C ARG A 54 -10.61 -5.63 -0.56
N ASP A 55 -10.74 -6.90 -0.19
CA ASP A 55 -12.03 -7.52 0.15
C ASP A 55 -12.63 -6.88 1.40
N THR A 56 -11.79 -6.59 2.40
CA THR A 56 -12.21 -5.87 3.60
C THR A 56 -12.75 -4.47 3.26
N LEU A 57 -12.06 -3.73 2.39
CA LEU A 57 -12.50 -2.41 1.93
C LEU A 57 -13.80 -2.47 1.12
N GLU A 58 -14.01 -3.52 0.32
CA GLU A 58 -15.25 -3.74 -0.41
C GLU A 58 -16.44 -3.95 0.54
N VAL A 59 -16.27 -4.78 1.57
CA VAL A 59 -17.28 -4.99 2.62
C VAL A 59 -17.57 -3.70 3.39
N MET A 60 -16.54 -2.91 3.71
CA MET A 60 -16.71 -1.61 4.37
C MET A 60 -17.49 -0.63 3.47
N ALA A 61 -17.13 -0.52 2.19
CA ALA A 61 -17.85 0.31 1.23
C ALA A 61 -19.35 -0.08 1.13
N ALA A 62 -19.63 -1.39 1.06
CA ALA A 62 -21.00 -1.91 1.03
C ALA A 62 -21.79 -1.56 2.31
N THR A 63 -21.14 -1.62 3.48
CA THR A 63 -21.75 -1.24 4.78
C THR A 63 -22.21 0.22 4.76
N HIS A 64 -21.45 1.10 4.12
CA HIS A 64 -21.79 2.52 3.94
C HIS A 64 -22.68 2.80 2.72
N ARG A 65 -23.13 1.76 2.01
CA ARG A 65 -23.93 1.86 0.77
C ARG A 65 -23.26 2.73 -0.31
N ILE A 66 -21.94 2.67 -0.38
CA ILE A 66 -21.14 3.34 -1.42
C ILE A 66 -20.52 2.30 -2.35
N SER A 67 -20.25 2.69 -3.59
CA SER A 67 -19.43 1.87 -4.49
C SER A 67 -17.96 1.96 -4.06
N SER A 68 -17.29 0.82 -3.96
CA SER A 68 -15.83 0.73 -3.78
C SER A 68 -15.06 1.23 -5.01
N ALA A 69 -15.70 1.24 -6.17
CA ALA A 69 -15.11 1.62 -7.45
C ALA A 69 -15.26 3.11 -7.77
N GLY A 70 -14.30 3.64 -8.54
CA GLY A 70 -14.43 4.88 -9.31
C GLY A 70 -13.71 6.12 -8.74
N ASP A 71 -12.81 5.96 -7.78
CA ASP A 71 -11.71 6.90 -7.59
C ASP A 71 -10.41 6.24 -8.01
N ASP A 72 -9.53 7.05 -8.56
CA ASP A 72 -8.27 6.60 -9.09
C ASP A 72 -7.13 6.98 -8.14
N CYS A 73 -6.35 6.00 -7.67
CA CYS A 73 -5.19 6.30 -6.85
C CYS A 73 -4.00 6.69 -7.73
N GLU A 74 -3.90 7.98 -8.05
CA GLU A 74 -2.77 8.52 -8.80
C GLU A 74 -1.43 8.31 -8.09
N SER A 75 -1.39 8.47 -6.76
CA SER A 75 -0.15 8.31 -5.98
C SER A 75 0.42 6.91 -6.13
N MET A 76 -0.41 5.88 -5.98
CA MET A 76 0.02 4.49 -6.15
C MET A 76 0.47 4.22 -7.58
N ARG A 77 -0.28 4.73 -8.57
CA ARG A 77 0.08 4.59 -9.98
C ARG A 77 1.45 5.17 -10.30
N ARG A 78 1.75 6.36 -9.77
CA ARG A 78 3.04 7.02 -10.00
C ARG A 78 4.18 6.18 -9.43
N LEU A 79 4.04 5.68 -8.21
CA LEU A 79 5.05 4.80 -7.58
C LEU A 79 5.25 3.50 -8.35
N ILE A 80 4.16 2.89 -8.84
CA ILE A 80 4.25 1.70 -9.70
C ILE A 80 4.98 2.02 -11.00
N ASN A 81 4.68 3.14 -11.64
CA ASN A 81 5.35 3.56 -12.88
C ASN A 81 6.84 3.88 -12.67
N GLU A 82 7.18 4.47 -11.53
CA GLU A 82 8.56 4.68 -11.10
C GLU A 82 9.28 3.34 -10.89
N GLY A 83 8.66 2.42 -10.14
CA GLY A 83 9.19 1.06 -9.94
C GLY A 83 9.41 0.33 -11.27
N ARG A 84 8.45 0.38 -12.20
CA ARG A 84 8.61 -0.16 -13.56
C ARG A 84 9.76 0.48 -14.33
N THR A 85 10.02 1.76 -14.10
CA THR A 85 11.15 2.46 -14.73
C THR A 85 12.48 1.94 -14.19
N VAL A 86 12.59 1.75 -12.87
CA VAL A 86 13.75 1.10 -12.25
C VAL A 86 13.94 -0.32 -12.80
N LEU A 87 12.87 -1.12 -12.85
CA LEU A 87 12.89 -2.48 -13.41
C LEU A 87 13.32 -2.55 -14.89
N ARG A 88 13.10 -1.49 -15.67
CA ARG A 88 13.54 -1.38 -17.08
C ARG A 88 14.97 -0.87 -17.20
N ALA A 89 15.36 0.11 -16.40
CA ALA A 89 16.73 0.63 -16.39
C ALA A 89 17.73 -0.46 -15.98
N ALA A 90 17.33 -1.30 -15.03
CA ALA A 90 18.08 -2.48 -14.62
C ALA A 90 17.97 -3.68 -15.59
N ALA A 91 17.42 -3.52 -16.80
CA ALA A 91 17.47 -4.58 -17.80
C ALA A 91 18.90 -4.82 -18.33
N TRP A 92 19.81 -3.86 -18.15
CA TRP A 92 21.22 -4.00 -18.53
C TRP A 92 22.05 -4.74 -17.48
N HIS A 93 21.67 -4.65 -16.20
CA HIS A 93 22.21 -5.39 -15.05
C HIS A 93 21.00 -5.68 -14.16
N PHE A 94 20.57 -6.95 -14.04
CA PHE A 94 19.38 -7.37 -13.27
C PHE A 94 19.13 -6.46 -12.06
N PRO A 95 17.91 -5.93 -11.84
CA PRO A 95 17.65 -5.13 -10.64
C PRO A 95 18.07 -5.94 -9.42
N GLY A 96 18.86 -5.32 -8.56
CA GLY A 96 19.27 -5.97 -7.33
C GLY A 96 18.04 -6.25 -6.48
N ASP A 97 18.10 -7.27 -5.63
CA ASP A 97 17.04 -7.51 -4.64
C ASP A 97 16.85 -6.27 -3.74
N ASP A 98 17.87 -5.42 -3.58
CA ASP A 98 17.80 -4.11 -2.90
C ASP A 98 16.85 -3.12 -3.60
N ASP A 99 16.86 -3.06 -4.94
CA ASP A 99 15.95 -2.19 -5.70
C ASP A 99 14.50 -2.65 -5.50
N LEU A 100 14.27 -3.96 -5.49
CA LEU A 100 12.96 -4.55 -5.28
C LEU A 100 12.44 -4.31 -3.86
N HIS A 101 13.31 -4.42 -2.85
CA HIS A 101 12.98 -4.02 -1.48
C HIS A 101 12.63 -2.54 -1.39
N SER A 102 13.40 -1.67 -2.04
CA SER A 102 13.16 -0.23 -2.05
C SER A 102 11.81 0.12 -2.67
N ILE A 103 11.50 -0.45 -3.83
CA ILE A 103 10.20 -0.27 -4.51
C ILE A 103 9.06 -0.79 -3.62
N SER A 104 9.17 -2.02 -3.12
CA SER A 104 8.15 -2.64 -2.27
C SER A 104 7.90 -1.81 -1.00
N GLY A 105 8.96 -1.35 -0.32
CA GLY A 105 8.86 -0.52 0.88
C GLY A 105 8.26 0.86 0.60
N ALA A 106 8.54 1.48 -0.55
CA ALA A 106 7.91 2.74 -0.95
C ALA A 106 6.40 2.60 -1.15
N LEU A 107 5.95 1.53 -1.82
CA LEU A 107 4.53 1.22 -2.02
C LEU A 107 3.80 1.04 -0.68
N HIS A 108 4.36 0.22 0.22
CA HIS A 108 3.73 -0.08 1.51
C HIS A 108 3.76 1.09 2.50
N ARG A 109 4.78 1.95 2.47
CA ARG A 109 4.79 3.23 3.22
C ARG A 109 3.56 4.08 2.92
N VAL A 110 3.30 4.27 1.64
CA VAL A 110 2.16 5.09 1.20
C VAL A 110 0.84 4.41 1.57
N GLN A 111 0.78 3.08 1.57
CA GLN A 111 -0.39 2.37 2.13
C GLN A 111 -0.59 2.64 3.61
N ILE A 112 0.43 2.45 4.45
CA ILE A 112 0.36 2.69 5.90
C ILE A 112 -0.15 4.11 6.19
N LEU A 113 0.43 5.12 5.52
CA LEU A 113 -0.01 6.51 5.63
C LEU A 113 -1.50 6.67 5.23
N ASN A 114 -1.91 6.06 4.13
CA ASN A 114 -3.27 6.18 3.63
C ASN A 114 -4.30 5.49 4.53
N TYR A 115 -3.98 4.30 5.06
CA TYR A 115 -4.81 3.59 6.03
C TYR A 115 -4.90 4.36 7.35
N GLY A 116 -3.79 4.93 7.84
CA GLY A 116 -3.78 5.77 9.04
C GLY A 116 -4.67 7.01 8.91
N VAL A 117 -4.69 7.64 7.72
CA VAL A 117 -5.63 8.74 7.41
C VAL A 117 -7.08 8.26 7.41
N ALA A 118 -7.37 7.13 6.76
CA ALA A 118 -8.73 6.56 6.74
C ALA A 118 -9.24 6.25 8.15
N ARG A 119 -8.40 5.64 8.98
CA ARG A 119 -8.69 5.36 10.38
C ARG A 119 -8.99 6.63 11.17
N SER A 120 -8.16 7.66 11.00
CA SER A 120 -8.33 8.94 11.69
C SER A 120 -9.66 9.61 11.32
N LEU A 121 -10.08 9.50 10.06
CA LEU A 121 -11.38 9.97 9.60
C LEU A 121 -12.53 9.17 10.23
N ALA A 122 -12.46 7.84 10.20
CA ALA A 122 -13.45 6.97 10.83
C ALA A 122 -13.62 7.26 12.34
N ASN A 123 -12.50 7.48 13.05
CA ASN A 123 -12.50 7.82 14.47
C ASN A 123 -13.18 9.16 14.74
N ARG A 124 -12.87 10.20 13.94
CA ARG A 124 -13.55 11.51 14.03
C ARG A 124 -15.06 11.41 13.77
N MET A 125 -15.48 10.43 12.97
CA MET A 125 -16.88 10.13 12.68
C MET A 125 -17.53 9.17 13.69
N ARG A 126 -16.77 8.68 14.68
CA ARG A 126 -17.20 7.70 15.70
C ARG A 126 -17.71 6.37 15.11
N LEU A 127 -17.12 5.95 13.99
CA LEU A 127 -17.41 4.67 13.34
C LEU A 127 -16.54 3.55 13.94
N SER A 128 -16.89 3.09 15.14
CA SER A 128 -16.06 2.16 15.93
C SER A 128 -15.70 0.87 15.21
N GLU A 129 -16.65 0.28 14.48
CA GLU A 129 -16.40 -0.94 13.70
C GLU A 129 -15.40 -0.72 12.55
N ASP A 130 -15.49 0.42 11.86
CA ASP A 130 -14.55 0.76 10.79
C ASP A 130 -13.16 1.09 11.35
N VAL A 131 -13.10 1.76 12.51
CA VAL A 131 -11.84 2.00 13.21
C VAL A 131 -11.16 0.68 13.55
N ALA A 132 -11.88 -0.27 14.17
CA ALA A 132 -11.32 -1.57 14.53
C ALA A 132 -10.81 -2.37 13.31
N LYS A 133 -11.56 -2.34 12.19
CA LYS A 133 -11.12 -2.96 10.93
C LYS A 133 -9.86 -2.29 10.39
N LEU A 134 -9.84 -0.97 10.33
CA LEU A 134 -8.69 -0.22 9.80
C LEU A 134 -7.46 -0.34 10.70
N ASP A 135 -7.61 -0.35 12.02
CA ASP A 135 -6.52 -0.61 12.97
C ASP A 135 -5.89 -1.97 12.70
N SER A 136 -6.71 -3.03 12.60
CA SER A 136 -6.22 -4.37 12.30
C SER A 136 -5.42 -4.44 10.98
N LEU A 137 -5.84 -3.71 9.94
CA LEU A 137 -5.10 -3.65 8.68
C LEU A 137 -3.80 -2.82 8.78
N VAL A 138 -3.80 -1.75 9.56
CA VAL A 138 -2.60 -0.93 9.82
C VAL A 138 -1.57 -1.73 10.61
N ASP A 139 -1.98 -2.42 11.67
CA ASP A 139 -1.10 -3.23 12.50
C ASP A 139 -0.44 -4.35 11.67
N GLN A 140 -1.21 -5.04 10.84
CA GLN A 140 -0.68 -6.05 9.91
C GLN A 140 0.37 -5.48 8.94
N LEU A 141 0.17 -4.25 8.46
CA LEU A 141 1.13 -3.57 7.59
C LEU A 141 2.39 -3.15 8.36
N LEU A 142 2.25 -2.62 9.58
CA LEU A 142 3.37 -2.18 10.42
C LEU A 142 4.23 -3.34 10.90
N ASP A 143 3.62 -4.45 11.31
CA ASP A 143 4.33 -5.67 11.72
C ASP A 143 5.23 -6.21 10.59
N ARG A 144 4.76 -6.05 9.35
CA ARG A 144 5.44 -6.54 8.16
C ARG A 144 6.48 -5.58 7.63
N TYR A 145 6.25 -4.29 7.81
CA TYR A 145 7.08 -3.20 7.33
C TYR A 145 7.52 -2.29 8.49
N PRO A 146 8.20 -2.79 9.53
CA PRO A 146 8.54 -1.98 10.71
C PRO A 146 9.51 -0.83 10.36
N GLU A 147 10.41 -1.09 9.42
CA GLU A 147 11.38 -0.16 8.81
C GLU A 147 10.69 1.09 8.20
N THR A 148 9.39 1.02 7.91
CA THR A 148 8.70 2.11 7.23
C THR A 148 8.33 3.29 8.11
N CYS A 149 8.46 3.15 9.43
CA CYS A 149 8.36 4.25 10.39
C CYS A 149 9.69 4.58 11.09
N ASP A 150 10.57 3.58 11.30
CA ASP A 150 11.75 3.73 12.16
C ASP A 150 13.11 3.40 11.50
N ALA A 151 13.19 3.08 10.20
CA ALA A 151 14.48 2.76 9.59
C ALA A 151 15.42 3.98 9.52
N PRO A 152 16.62 3.93 10.14
CA PRO A 152 17.63 4.93 9.86
C PRO A 152 18.02 4.84 8.37
N VAL A 153 18.10 6.00 7.70
CA VAL A 153 18.60 6.06 6.32
C VAL A 153 19.96 5.37 6.28
N PRO A 154 20.17 4.35 5.42
CA PRO A 154 21.45 3.66 5.34
C PRO A 154 22.57 4.68 5.11
N ALA A 155 23.60 4.66 5.95
CA ALA A 155 24.65 5.68 5.94
C ALA A 155 25.33 5.83 4.55
N GLY A 156 25.36 4.76 3.76
CA GLY A 156 25.88 4.78 2.38
C GLY A 156 25.04 5.57 1.37
N LEU A 157 23.77 5.87 1.68
CA LEU A 157 22.88 6.66 0.84
C LEU A 157 23.08 8.18 1.06
N LEU A 158 23.49 8.57 2.27
CA LEU A 158 23.78 9.97 2.64
C LEU A 158 25.17 10.43 2.20
N ALA A 159 26.10 9.49 1.95
CA ALA A 159 27.45 9.78 1.50
C ALA A 159 27.57 10.11 0.00
N ARG A 160 26.45 10.16 -0.74
CA ARG A 160 26.41 10.45 -2.19
C ARG A 160 25.89 11.85 -2.55
N TYR A 161 25.77 12.75 -1.58
CA TYR A 161 25.43 14.15 -1.77
C TYR A 161 26.41 15.08 -1.05
#